data_AF-A0A830HIM6-F1
#
_entry.id   AF-A0A830HIM6-F1
#
_cell.length_a   1.000
_cell.length_b   1.000
_cell.length_c   1.000
_cell.angle_alpha   90.00
_cell.angle_beta   90.00
_cell.angle_gamma   90.00
#
_symmetry.space_group_name_H-M   'P 1'
#
loop_
_entity.id
_entity.type
_entity.pdbx_description
1 polymer ?
#
loop_
_entity_poly.entity_id
_entity_poly.type
_entity_poly.pdbx_seq_one_letter_code
_entity_poly.pdbx_strand_id
1 'polypeptide(L)'
;MAFVKTTGSMRLHVRLPQLPTPNTARTGHRCGYVTTRRVAPPRSRRYDQQMWPRRMYDSQMWRTNVFPLDVSDALGITNAQYEQVEGALFGASLFPYLVFLGFLGREETRAPVDVNYGFQFLLIFVFGTIPCAIYCKTQLDDILANLDWLHGSAESLLTVTNLIILIGARRALAERVRLPDPKAYTSTSGDADSEDATLDNRPADVLRTAVVTVVGMAALSYAAETTTNAMAAAHHTSATFDGDISFDELVGTWRELAVYVSSYVEPHTEPANALSLATWSIHVSSLVEWLASMELLWYWADISGNPRWKGLTWGMVPCHASGLAACTFHLFYNDPRLSAIVAAQAALTVIGNATCGLAAYRIWAYAKDADDALTPAQLSPKQLARLREKTVVYPEPVFLFQLTFVTILTSASIKYGSLYADVLFADGTGGEGSASSHLALAFMCVMLPTALNVQKWKLRSEL
;
A
#
# COMPACT_ATOMS: atom_id res chain seq x y z
N MET A 1 57.01 -11.54 18.40
CA MET A 1 57.18 -10.72 19.63
C MET A 1 56.96 -9.26 19.28
N ALA A 2 56.23 -8.40 19.99
CA ALA A 2 55.21 -8.51 21.02
C ALA A 2 54.55 -7.11 21.04
N PHE A 3 53.27 -6.98 20.70
CA PHE A 3 52.52 -5.74 20.91
C PHE A 3 51.77 -5.86 22.24
N VAL A 4 52.18 -5.04 23.21
CA VAL A 4 51.55 -4.91 24.53
C VAL A 4 50.65 -3.67 24.56
N LYS A 5 49.47 -3.86 25.14
CA LYS A 5 48.38 -2.92 25.41
C LYS A 5 48.78 -1.79 26.36
N THR A 6 48.19 -0.61 26.16
CA THR A 6 47.82 0.30 27.26
C THR A 6 46.45 0.93 26.99
N THR A 7 45.57 0.73 27.96
CA THR A 7 44.19 1.23 28.09
C THR A 7 44.15 2.62 28.71
N GLY A 8 43.24 3.49 28.25
CA GLY A 8 42.89 4.75 28.92
C GLY A 8 41.42 5.11 28.68
N SER A 9 40.60 4.96 29.73
CA SER A 9 39.17 5.28 29.78
C SER A 9 38.98 6.71 30.28
N MET A 10 38.21 7.54 29.55
CA MET A 10 37.84 8.90 29.96
C MET A 10 36.33 8.94 30.30
N ARG A 11 35.99 9.18 31.58
CA ARG A 11 34.61 9.43 32.05
C ARG A 11 34.42 10.92 32.27
N LEU A 12 33.36 11.49 31.69
CA LEU A 12 32.92 12.86 31.92
C LEU A 12 31.86 12.88 33.04
N HIS A 13 32.09 13.68 34.09
CA HIS A 13 31.16 13.91 35.20
C HIS A 13 30.25 15.11 34.89
N VAL A 14 28.93 14.95 34.98
CA VAL A 14 27.95 16.05 35.02
C VAL A 14 27.19 15.99 36.35
N ARG A 15 27.24 17.07 37.14
CA ARG A 15 26.51 17.27 38.40
C ARG A 15 25.09 17.76 38.10
N LEU A 16 24.10 17.21 38.80
CA LEU A 16 22.73 17.73 38.85
C LEU A 16 22.51 18.58 40.13
N PRO A 17 21.71 19.65 40.09
CA PRO A 17 21.46 20.52 41.25
C PRO A 17 20.40 19.96 42.20
N GLN A 18 20.57 20.24 43.50
CA GLN A 18 19.66 19.85 44.59
C GLN A 18 18.51 20.86 44.76
N LEU A 19 17.29 20.36 45.00
CA LEU A 19 16.10 21.15 45.36
C LEU A 19 15.91 21.23 46.90
N PRO A 20 15.36 22.33 47.44
CA PRO A 20 15.32 22.60 48.88
C PRO A 20 14.12 21.98 49.61
N THR A 21 14.32 21.62 50.88
CA THR A 21 13.30 21.10 51.82
C THR A 21 12.51 22.23 52.51
N PRO A 22 11.19 22.10 52.76
CA PRO A 22 10.46 23.05 53.60
C PRO A 22 10.32 22.61 55.06
N ASN A 23 10.42 23.61 55.93
CA ASN A 23 10.28 23.60 57.39
C ASN A 23 8.82 23.54 57.87
N THR A 24 8.66 23.10 59.12
CA THR A 24 7.43 22.98 59.93
C THR A 24 6.80 24.31 60.36
N ALA A 25 5.46 24.40 60.42
CA ALA A 25 4.72 25.29 61.33
C ALA A 25 3.29 24.77 61.63
N ARG A 26 2.88 24.88 62.90
CA ARG A 26 1.59 24.49 63.51
C ARG A 26 0.58 25.66 63.51
N THR A 27 -0.71 25.36 63.38
CA THR A 27 -1.93 25.88 64.06
C THR A 27 -3.14 25.29 63.28
N GLY A 28 -4.34 24.98 63.77
CA GLY A 28 -5.06 25.04 65.04
C GLY A 28 -6.55 24.71 64.73
N HIS A 29 -7.24 24.09 65.68
CA HIS A 29 -8.71 23.93 65.81
C HIS A 29 -9.44 22.68 65.26
N ARG A 30 -10.38 22.25 66.12
CA ARG A 30 -11.14 21.00 66.20
C ARG A 30 -12.46 21.09 65.44
N CYS A 31 -12.97 19.94 64.98
CA CYS A 31 -14.19 19.28 65.49
C CYS A 31 -14.96 18.52 64.38
N GLY A 32 -15.38 17.28 64.65
CA GLY A 32 -16.32 16.52 63.82
C GLY A 32 -15.90 15.08 63.56
N TYR A 33 -16.15 14.19 64.53
CA TYR A 33 -16.00 12.74 64.37
C TYR A 33 -17.18 12.16 63.58
N VAL A 34 -16.91 11.37 62.54
CA VAL A 34 -17.71 10.19 62.19
C VAL A 34 -16.73 9.04 61.92
N THR A 35 -16.91 7.97 62.67
CA THR A 35 -16.08 6.76 62.70
C THR A 35 -16.35 5.86 61.50
N THR A 36 -15.34 5.58 60.70
CA THR A 36 -15.27 4.36 59.87
C THR A 36 -13.88 3.74 59.98
N ARG A 37 -13.85 2.40 60.04
CA ARG A 37 -12.68 1.55 60.36
C ARG A 37 -11.42 1.91 59.57
N ARG A 38 -10.28 1.96 60.27
CA ARG A 38 -8.94 1.92 59.64
C ARG A 38 -8.75 0.57 58.94
N VAL A 39 -8.70 0.61 57.60
CA VAL A 39 -7.99 -0.40 56.81
C VAL A 39 -6.64 0.22 56.44
N ALA A 40 -5.55 -0.49 56.74
CA ALA A 40 -4.20 -0.05 56.43
C ALA A 40 -4.04 0.23 54.92
N PRO A 41 -3.30 1.28 54.51
CA PRO A 41 -3.02 1.50 53.11
C PRO A 41 -2.14 0.34 52.59
N PRO A 42 -2.48 -0.29 51.45
CA PRO A 42 -1.58 -1.23 50.82
C PRO A 42 -0.30 -0.49 50.39
N ARG A 43 0.84 -1.13 50.67
CA ARG A 43 2.17 -0.72 50.23
C ARG A 43 2.15 -0.22 48.79
N SER A 44 2.86 0.87 48.54
CA SER A 44 3.12 1.43 47.22
C SER A 44 3.57 0.33 46.25
N ARG A 45 2.68 -0.05 45.32
CA ARG A 45 3.08 -0.79 44.13
C ARG A 45 3.92 0.16 43.28
N ARG A 46 5.10 -0.30 42.89
CA ARG A 46 5.90 0.31 41.83
C ARG A 46 4.98 0.61 40.64
N TYR A 47 5.07 1.82 40.12
CA TYR A 47 4.56 2.14 38.79
C TYR A 47 5.29 1.23 37.79
N ASP A 48 4.63 0.16 37.35
CA ASP A 48 5.05 -0.58 36.17
C ASP A 48 4.75 0.28 34.94
N GLN A 49 5.81 0.77 34.29
CA GLN A 49 5.76 1.38 32.96
C GLN A 49 5.55 0.31 31.87
N GLN A 50 4.45 -0.44 31.94
CA GLN A 50 4.02 -1.34 30.87
C GLN A 50 2.53 -1.14 30.58
N MET A 51 2.20 0.01 30.01
CA MET A 51 1.00 0.17 29.20
C MET A 51 1.32 -0.27 27.76
N TRP A 52 1.12 -1.56 27.47
CA TRP A 52 0.81 -2.02 26.12
C TRP A 52 -0.23 -3.14 26.23
N PRO A 53 -1.31 -3.16 25.43
CA PRO A 53 -2.31 -4.21 25.54
C PRO A 53 -1.70 -5.56 25.12
N ARG A 54 -1.57 -6.48 26.06
CA ARG A 54 -1.12 -7.88 25.87
C ARG A 54 -2.04 -8.74 24.98
N ARG A 55 -3.03 -8.15 24.30
CA ARG A 55 -3.94 -8.90 23.39
C ARG A 55 -3.36 -9.16 21.99
N MET A 56 -2.21 -8.60 21.64
CA MET A 56 -1.54 -8.87 20.35
C MET A 56 -0.55 -10.05 20.38
N TYR A 57 -0.31 -10.67 21.54
CA TYR A 57 0.74 -11.70 21.68
C TYR A 57 0.25 -12.90 22.49
N ASP A 58 -0.79 -13.58 22.01
CA ASP A 58 -0.96 -14.98 22.37
C ASP A 58 -0.17 -15.84 21.38
N SER A 59 1.01 -16.29 21.81
CA SER A 59 1.92 -17.12 21.02
C SER A 59 1.38 -18.53 20.69
N GLN A 60 0.14 -18.85 21.08
CA GLN A 60 -0.52 -20.11 20.75
C GLN A 60 -1.46 -20.00 19.53
N MET A 61 -1.98 -18.82 19.17
CA MET A 61 -2.90 -18.70 18.03
C MET A 61 -2.23 -18.84 16.66
N TRP A 62 -0.93 -18.51 16.54
CA TRP A 62 -0.19 -18.66 15.27
C TRP A 62 0.30 -20.07 15.00
N ARG A 63 0.26 -20.99 15.99
CA ARG A 63 0.84 -22.34 15.86
C ARG A 63 -0.13 -23.40 15.34
N THR A 64 -1.41 -23.09 15.15
CA THR A 64 -2.43 -24.12 14.91
C THR A 64 -2.81 -24.34 13.45
N ASN A 65 -2.37 -23.49 12.52
CA ASN A 65 -2.62 -23.69 11.09
C ASN A 65 -1.31 -23.94 10.36
N VAL A 66 -0.72 -25.12 10.57
CA VAL A 66 0.27 -25.66 9.62
C VAL A 66 -0.49 -25.85 8.32
N PHE A 67 -0.28 -24.96 7.35
CA PHE A 67 -0.84 -25.10 6.00
C PHE A 67 -0.36 -26.44 5.43
N PRO A 68 -1.26 -27.33 4.96
CA PRO A 68 -0.80 -28.56 4.36
C PRO A 68 -0.02 -28.22 3.08
N LEU A 69 1.25 -28.62 3.02
CA LEU A 69 2.15 -28.31 1.91
C LEU A 69 1.87 -29.11 0.63
N ASP A 70 0.90 -30.03 0.68
CA ASP A 70 0.57 -30.96 -0.40
C ASP A 70 -0.93 -30.94 -0.75
N VAL A 71 -1.56 -29.75 -0.73
CA VAL A 71 -2.93 -29.60 -1.21
C VAL A 71 -2.91 -29.42 -2.73
N SER A 72 -3.66 -30.27 -3.43
CA SER A 72 -3.82 -30.14 -4.88
C SER A 72 -4.99 -29.23 -5.25
N ASP A 73 -4.81 -28.45 -6.31
CA ASP A 73 -5.89 -27.70 -6.93
C ASP A 73 -6.82 -28.61 -7.76
N ALA A 74 -7.80 -28.02 -8.44
CA ALA A 74 -8.72 -28.74 -9.32
C ALA A 74 -8.05 -29.40 -10.55
N LEU A 75 -6.78 -29.06 -10.84
CA LEU A 75 -5.98 -29.65 -11.91
C LEU A 75 -5.05 -30.77 -11.39
N GLY A 76 -5.09 -31.08 -10.10
CA GLY A 76 -4.21 -32.07 -9.48
C GLY A 76 -2.79 -31.58 -9.27
N ILE A 77 -2.54 -30.27 -9.34
CA ILE A 77 -1.23 -29.66 -9.13
C ILE A 77 -1.14 -29.17 -7.68
N THR A 78 -0.07 -29.54 -6.99
CA THR A 78 0.14 -29.17 -5.58
C THR A 78 0.59 -27.73 -5.43
N ASN A 79 0.24 -27.10 -4.30
CA ASN A 79 0.75 -25.78 -3.91
C ASN A 79 2.29 -25.71 -3.87
N ALA A 80 2.97 -26.79 -3.45
CA ALA A 80 4.43 -26.86 -3.49
C ALA A 80 5.01 -26.80 -4.92
N GLN A 81 4.34 -27.42 -5.91
CA GLN A 81 4.74 -27.33 -7.31
C GLN A 81 4.54 -25.91 -7.85
N TYR A 82 3.43 -25.26 -7.51
CA TYR A 82 3.20 -23.87 -7.90
C TYR A 82 4.22 -22.92 -7.27
N GLU A 83 4.56 -23.07 -6.00
CA GLU A 83 5.55 -22.24 -5.32
C GLU A 83 6.92 -22.26 -6.03
N GLN A 84 7.35 -23.43 -6.53
CA GLN A 84 8.59 -23.53 -7.31
C GLN A 84 8.51 -22.74 -8.63
N VAL A 85 7.38 -22.82 -9.32
CA VAL A 85 7.13 -22.08 -10.57
C VAL A 85 7.05 -20.58 -10.31
N GLU A 86 6.34 -20.17 -9.27
CA GLU A 86 6.20 -18.78 -8.82
C GLU A 86 7.56 -18.14 -8.55
N GLY A 87 8.38 -18.78 -7.69
CA GLY A 87 9.71 -18.28 -7.35
C GLY A 87 10.62 -18.14 -8.57
N ALA A 88 10.59 -19.13 -9.48
CA ALA A 88 11.36 -19.07 -10.73
C ALA A 88 10.89 -17.94 -11.65
N LEU A 89 9.57 -17.74 -11.80
CA LEU A 89 9.00 -16.68 -12.63
C LEU A 89 9.27 -15.29 -12.05
N PHE A 90 9.09 -15.08 -10.74
CA PHE A 90 9.42 -13.80 -10.10
C PHE A 90 10.92 -13.48 -10.27
N GLY A 91 11.80 -14.46 -10.04
CA GLY A 91 13.23 -14.30 -10.29
C GLY A 91 13.54 -13.95 -11.74
N ALA A 92 12.92 -14.65 -12.70
CA ALA A 92 13.09 -14.40 -14.13
C ALA A 92 12.56 -13.01 -14.55
N SER A 93 11.53 -12.49 -13.87
CA SER A 93 10.93 -11.19 -14.16
C SER A 93 11.88 -10.01 -13.93
N LEU A 94 12.94 -10.19 -13.14
CA LEU A 94 13.94 -9.16 -12.87
C LEU A 94 14.72 -8.77 -14.14
N PHE A 95 15.06 -9.72 -15.00
CA PHE A 95 15.81 -9.43 -16.22
C PHE A 95 15.11 -8.42 -17.14
N PRO A 96 13.85 -8.65 -17.59
CA PRO A 96 13.16 -7.66 -18.41
C PRO A 96 12.89 -6.36 -17.65
N TYR A 97 12.78 -6.39 -16.32
CA TYR A 97 12.65 -5.18 -15.51
C TYR A 97 13.91 -4.30 -15.55
N LEU A 98 15.09 -4.90 -15.46
CA LEU A 98 16.35 -4.17 -15.58
C LEU A 98 16.54 -3.60 -16.99
N VAL A 99 16.09 -4.31 -18.03
CA VAL A 99 16.03 -3.77 -19.40
C VAL A 99 15.12 -2.54 -19.47
N PHE A 100 13.94 -2.61 -18.84
CA PHE A 100 13.03 -1.48 -18.72
C PHE A 100 13.69 -0.27 -18.07
N LEU A 101 14.30 -0.43 -16.90
CA LEU A 101 15.03 0.67 -16.22
C LEU A 101 16.18 1.20 -17.08
N GLY A 102 16.93 0.33 -17.74
CA GLY A 102 18.09 0.68 -18.55
C GLY A 102 17.77 1.53 -19.78
N PHE A 103 16.58 1.38 -20.37
CA PHE A 103 16.11 2.25 -21.46
C PHE A 103 15.33 3.47 -20.95
N LEU A 104 14.53 3.32 -19.89
CA LEU A 104 13.77 4.44 -19.33
C LEU A 104 14.69 5.52 -18.76
N GLY A 105 15.80 5.11 -18.13
CA GLY A 105 16.79 6.00 -17.54
C GLY A 105 17.77 6.66 -18.52
N ARG A 106 17.60 6.45 -19.82
CA ARG A 106 18.39 7.14 -20.86
C ARG A 106 17.98 8.62 -20.94
N GLU A 107 18.93 9.51 -21.12
CA GLU A 107 18.67 10.96 -21.22
C GLU A 107 17.73 11.28 -22.38
N GLU A 108 17.88 10.58 -23.51
CA GLU A 108 17.05 10.75 -24.70
C GLU A 108 15.57 10.45 -24.42
N THR A 109 15.29 9.51 -23.52
CA THR A 109 13.91 9.14 -23.15
C THR A 109 13.16 10.31 -22.50
N ARG A 110 13.87 11.27 -21.88
CA ARG A 110 13.30 12.44 -21.19
C ARG A 110 12.18 12.05 -20.22
N ALA A 111 12.35 10.91 -19.53
CA ALA A 111 11.44 10.50 -18.49
C ALA A 111 11.45 11.53 -17.35
N PRO A 112 10.30 11.84 -16.72
CA PRO A 112 10.30 12.62 -15.50
C PRO A 112 11.22 11.97 -14.46
N VAL A 113 12.09 12.77 -13.84
CA VAL A 113 13.12 12.26 -12.92
C VAL A 113 12.51 11.45 -11.79
N ASP A 114 11.45 11.96 -11.17
CA ASP A 114 10.74 11.29 -10.07
C ASP A 114 10.04 10.00 -10.52
N VAL A 115 9.53 9.95 -11.76
CA VAL A 115 8.92 8.72 -12.32
C VAL A 115 9.98 7.64 -12.52
N ASN A 116 11.11 8.00 -13.12
CA ASN A 116 12.23 7.07 -13.31
C ASN A 116 12.79 6.60 -11.96
N TYR A 117 12.94 7.52 -11.01
CA TYR A 117 13.34 7.20 -9.63
C TYR A 117 12.37 6.24 -8.95
N GLY A 118 11.06 6.46 -9.08
CA GLY A 118 10.04 5.57 -8.54
C GLY A 118 10.17 4.15 -9.08
N PHE A 119 10.33 4.00 -10.41
CA PHE A 119 10.60 2.68 -10.97
C PHE A 119 11.92 2.08 -10.43
N GLN A 120 12.99 2.84 -10.29
CA GLN A 120 14.22 2.32 -9.65
C GLN A 120 13.99 1.90 -8.18
N PHE A 121 13.20 2.67 -7.43
CA PHE A 121 12.85 2.39 -6.04
C PHE A 121 12.11 1.05 -5.89
N LEU A 122 11.42 0.55 -6.92
CA LEU A 122 10.80 -0.78 -6.89
C LEU A 122 11.81 -1.90 -6.55
N LEU A 123 13.08 -1.73 -6.91
CA LEU A 123 14.11 -2.71 -6.54
C LEU A 123 14.25 -2.84 -5.01
N ILE A 124 14.03 -1.77 -4.24
CA ILE A 124 14.01 -1.82 -2.78
C ILE A 124 12.86 -2.68 -2.28
N PHE A 125 11.68 -2.59 -2.90
CA PHE A 125 10.56 -3.50 -2.61
C PHE A 125 10.97 -4.97 -2.83
N VAL A 126 11.57 -5.30 -3.99
CA VAL A 126 12.04 -6.66 -4.30
C VAL A 126 13.07 -7.15 -3.27
N PHE A 127 14.07 -6.32 -2.94
CA PHE A 127 15.09 -6.68 -1.96
C PHE A 127 14.55 -6.74 -0.53
N GLY A 128 13.47 -6.03 -0.22
CA GLY A 128 12.82 -6.04 1.08
C GLY A 128 11.93 -7.27 1.29
N THR A 129 11.18 -7.68 0.27
CA THR A 129 10.22 -8.79 0.39
C THR A 129 10.87 -10.16 0.39
N ILE A 130 12.00 -10.34 -0.32
CA ILE A 130 12.74 -11.61 -0.38
C ILE A 130 13.18 -12.08 1.03
N PRO A 131 13.88 -11.27 1.85
CA PRO A 131 14.24 -11.65 3.22
C PRO A 131 13.02 -11.93 4.11
N CYS A 132 11.95 -11.15 3.98
CA CYS A 132 10.72 -11.37 4.73
C CYS A 132 10.10 -12.75 4.38
N ALA A 133 10.05 -13.09 3.10
CA ALA A 133 9.56 -14.39 2.64
C ALA A 133 10.44 -15.56 3.13
N ILE A 134 11.76 -15.42 3.04
CA ILE A 134 12.72 -16.42 3.56
C ILE A 134 12.56 -16.59 5.08
N TYR A 135 12.36 -15.50 5.83
CA TYR A 135 12.15 -15.56 7.26
C TYR A 135 10.88 -16.34 7.62
N CYS A 136 9.75 -16.04 6.97
CA CYS A 136 8.51 -16.78 7.19
C CYS A 136 8.68 -18.27 6.88
N LYS A 137 9.28 -18.60 5.74
CA LYS A 137 9.48 -19.99 5.31
C LYS A 137 10.41 -20.77 6.24
N THR A 138 11.52 -20.18 6.67
CA THR A 138 12.56 -20.91 7.43
C THR A 138 12.35 -20.92 8.93
N GLN A 139 11.70 -19.90 9.50
CA GLN A 139 11.53 -19.76 10.94
C GLN A 139 10.12 -20.07 11.42
N LEU A 140 9.12 -19.88 10.55
CA LEU A 140 7.70 -19.97 10.92
C LEU A 140 6.94 -21.06 10.16
N ASP A 141 7.56 -21.69 9.16
CA ASP A 141 6.95 -22.72 8.31
C ASP A 141 5.64 -22.22 7.65
N ASP A 142 5.62 -20.95 7.28
CA ASP A 142 4.44 -20.27 6.72
C ASP A 142 4.85 -19.34 5.56
N ILE A 143 3.88 -18.93 4.75
CA ILE A 143 4.07 -17.96 3.67
C ILE A 143 3.98 -16.53 4.21
N LEU A 144 4.70 -15.60 3.57
CA LEU A 144 4.67 -14.18 3.95
C LEU A 144 3.24 -13.62 3.97
N ALA A 145 2.41 -14.01 3.00
CA ALA A 145 1.02 -13.58 2.86
C ALA A 145 0.12 -13.84 4.08
N ASN A 146 0.45 -14.82 4.93
CA ASN A 146 -0.30 -15.12 6.16
C ASN A 146 0.17 -14.28 7.35
N LEU A 147 1.36 -13.68 7.29
CA LEU A 147 1.91 -12.84 8.35
C LEU A 147 1.59 -11.37 8.13
N ASP A 148 0.34 -10.99 8.43
CA ASP A 148 -0.23 -9.68 8.09
C ASP A 148 0.68 -8.46 8.37
N TRP A 149 1.25 -8.34 9.57
CA TRP A 149 2.09 -7.17 9.90
C TRP A 149 3.38 -7.10 9.08
N LEU A 150 4.02 -8.25 8.83
CA LEU A 150 5.26 -8.32 8.09
C LEU A 150 4.97 -8.17 6.59
N HIS A 151 3.92 -8.85 6.12
CA HIS A 151 3.37 -8.74 4.78
C HIS A 151 3.03 -7.29 4.42
N GLY A 152 2.15 -6.65 5.17
CA GLY A 152 1.75 -5.27 4.93
C GLY A 152 2.92 -4.29 5.00
N SER A 153 3.89 -4.52 5.90
CA SER A 153 5.10 -3.70 5.95
C SER A 153 5.98 -3.86 4.70
N ALA A 154 6.14 -5.08 4.20
CA ALA A 154 6.95 -5.38 3.02
C ALA A 154 6.27 -4.84 1.74
N GLU A 155 4.97 -5.10 1.58
CA GLU A 155 4.16 -4.62 0.46
C GLU A 155 3.96 -3.09 0.48
N SER A 156 4.11 -2.43 1.64
CA SER A 156 4.06 -0.95 1.70
C SER A 156 5.14 -0.27 0.85
N LEU A 157 6.26 -0.94 0.59
CA LEU A 157 7.32 -0.45 -0.29
C LEU A 157 6.83 -0.34 -1.75
N LEU A 158 5.90 -1.20 -2.17
CA LEU A 158 5.26 -1.12 -3.49
C LEU A 158 4.30 0.08 -3.55
N THR A 159 3.52 0.34 -2.51
CA THR A 159 2.69 1.55 -2.43
C THR A 159 3.53 2.82 -2.45
N VAL A 160 4.64 2.87 -1.69
CA VAL A 160 5.58 3.99 -1.75
C VAL A 160 6.12 4.18 -3.17
N THR A 161 6.50 3.09 -3.84
CA THR A 161 6.94 3.11 -5.25
C THR A 161 5.90 3.76 -6.16
N ASN A 162 4.66 3.28 -6.08
CA ASN A 162 3.57 3.75 -6.94
C ASN A 162 3.20 5.22 -6.66
N LEU A 163 3.25 5.65 -5.41
CA LEU A 163 3.06 7.06 -5.05
C LEU A 163 4.18 7.96 -5.57
N ILE A 164 5.44 7.53 -5.53
CA ILE A 164 6.54 8.29 -6.12
C ILE A 164 6.29 8.51 -7.62
N ILE A 165 5.92 7.45 -8.34
CA ILE A 165 5.59 7.51 -9.77
C ILE A 165 4.39 8.46 -10.01
N LEU A 166 3.32 8.31 -9.23
CA LEU A 166 2.09 9.08 -9.38
C LEU A 166 2.30 10.57 -9.12
N ILE A 167 2.93 10.91 -7.99
CA ILE A 167 3.22 12.29 -7.59
C ILE A 167 4.22 12.90 -8.58
N GLY A 168 5.27 12.16 -8.94
CA GLY A 168 6.27 12.58 -9.92
C GLY A 168 5.65 12.90 -11.28
N ALA A 169 4.80 12.02 -11.81
CA ALA A 169 4.10 12.25 -13.07
C ALA A 169 3.14 13.45 -12.98
N ARG A 170 2.43 13.60 -11.86
CA ARG A 170 1.50 14.72 -11.61
C ARG A 170 2.24 16.06 -11.59
N ARG A 171 3.35 16.16 -10.86
CA ARG A 171 4.18 17.36 -10.75
C ARG A 171 4.80 17.73 -12.09
N ALA A 172 5.37 16.75 -12.80
CA ALA A 172 5.97 16.96 -14.12
C ALA A 172 4.95 17.48 -15.17
N LEU A 173 3.73 16.94 -15.17
CA LEU A 173 2.66 17.45 -16.02
C LEU A 173 2.22 18.86 -15.61
N ALA A 174 2.07 19.12 -14.30
CA ALA A 174 1.66 20.43 -13.80
C ALA A 174 2.66 21.53 -14.17
N GLU A 175 3.97 21.26 -14.08
CA GLU A 175 5.04 22.16 -14.52
C GLU A 175 4.87 22.51 -16.01
N ARG A 176 4.76 21.48 -16.88
CA ARG A 176 4.62 21.67 -18.34
C ARG A 176 3.35 22.41 -18.75
N VAL A 177 2.26 22.23 -18.02
CA VAL A 177 0.97 22.88 -18.30
C VAL A 177 0.92 24.34 -17.82
N ARG A 178 1.77 24.71 -16.84
CA ARG A 178 1.91 26.08 -16.32
C ARG A 178 2.84 26.95 -17.16
N LEU A 179 3.81 26.37 -17.88
CA LEU A 179 4.76 27.12 -18.70
C LEU A 179 4.06 27.79 -19.90
N PRO A 180 4.27 29.10 -20.13
CA PRO A 180 3.99 29.73 -21.42
C PRO A 180 5.11 29.34 -22.41
N ASP A 181 4.74 28.71 -23.52
CA ASP A 181 5.59 28.26 -24.63
C ASP A 181 6.48 27.00 -24.37
N PRO A 182 6.27 25.89 -25.12
CA PRO A 182 7.08 24.66 -25.08
C PRO A 182 8.60 24.80 -25.15
N LYS A 183 9.13 25.91 -25.69
CA LYS A 183 10.58 26.13 -25.85
C LYS A 183 11.31 26.52 -24.56
N ALA A 184 10.59 26.88 -23.49
CA ALA A 184 11.21 27.35 -22.24
C ALA A 184 11.94 26.24 -21.46
N TYR A 185 11.68 24.96 -21.73
CA TYR A 185 12.35 23.85 -21.04
C TYR A 185 13.74 23.54 -21.59
N THR A 186 14.04 23.94 -22.83
CA THR A 186 15.36 23.70 -23.45
C THR A 186 16.38 24.80 -23.15
N SER A 187 16.01 25.86 -22.41
CA SER A 187 16.90 27.02 -22.19
C SER A 187 17.35 27.25 -20.74
N THR A 188 16.96 26.44 -19.76
CA THR A 188 17.56 26.53 -18.41
C THR A 188 18.83 25.67 -18.32
N SER A 189 19.84 26.06 -19.10
CA SER A 189 21.24 25.68 -18.92
C SER A 189 22.16 26.91 -18.84
N GLY A 190 21.60 28.09 -18.53
CA GLY A 190 22.35 29.33 -18.31
C GLY A 190 21.62 30.19 -17.30
N ASP A 191 22.36 30.73 -16.34
CA ASP A 191 21.95 31.63 -15.25
C ASP A 191 21.54 30.92 -13.95
N ALA A 192 22.54 30.23 -13.37
CA ALA A 192 22.63 29.94 -11.95
C ALA A 192 22.83 31.26 -11.18
N ASP A 193 21.96 31.52 -10.20
CA ASP A 193 22.32 32.06 -8.88
C ASP A 193 21.02 32.40 -8.12
N SER A 194 20.38 31.38 -7.51
CA SER A 194 19.59 31.42 -6.25
C SER A 194 18.40 30.45 -6.14
N GLU A 195 17.95 29.79 -7.22
CA GLU A 195 16.86 28.78 -7.16
C GLU A 195 17.33 27.30 -7.10
N ASP A 196 18.63 27.07 -7.31
CA ASP A 196 19.21 25.73 -7.57
C ASP A 196 19.12 24.74 -6.39
N ALA A 197 19.11 25.25 -5.15
CA ALA A 197 18.99 24.40 -3.95
C ALA A 197 17.61 23.71 -3.79
N THR A 198 16.59 24.17 -4.51
CA THR A 198 15.23 23.60 -4.46
C THR A 198 14.98 22.55 -5.53
N LEU A 199 15.71 22.58 -6.65
CA LEU A 199 15.59 21.61 -7.74
C LEU A 199 16.38 20.32 -7.46
N ASP A 200 17.45 20.40 -6.67
CA ASP A 200 18.36 19.29 -6.32
C ASP A 200 17.74 18.30 -5.30
N ASN A 201 16.67 18.69 -4.58
CA ASN A 201 16.00 17.87 -3.56
C ASN A 201 14.70 17.19 -4.01
N ARG A 202 14.30 17.31 -5.29
CA ARG A 202 12.98 16.84 -5.78
C ARG A 202 12.67 15.35 -5.47
N PRO A 203 13.59 14.39 -5.71
CA PRO A 203 13.33 12.98 -5.39
C PRO A 203 13.13 12.73 -3.89
N ALA A 204 13.87 13.45 -3.03
CA ALA A 204 13.77 13.31 -1.57
C ALA A 204 12.43 13.85 -1.05
N ASP A 205 11.94 14.96 -1.61
CA ASP A 205 10.63 15.52 -1.25
C ASP A 205 9.48 14.63 -1.69
N VAL A 206 9.53 14.08 -2.91
CA VAL A 206 8.50 13.14 -3.40
C VAL A 206 8.50 11.86 -2.57
N LEU A 207 9.68 11.29 -2.28
CA LEU A 207 9.80 10.13 -1.40
C LEU A 207 9.22 10.40 -0.02
N ARG A 208 9.55 11.55 0.59
CA ARG A 208 9.00 11.93 1.90
C ARG A 208 7.48 12.04 1.86
N THR A 209 6.91 12.69 0.85
CA THR A 209 5.45 12.78 0.69
C THR A 209 4.81 11.40 0.54
N ALA A 210 5.41 10.52 -0.28
CA ALA A 210 4.93 9.16 -0.46
C ALA A 210 4.94 8.37 0.86
N VAL A 211 6.06 8.38 1.58
CA VAL A 211 6.21 7.69 2.87
C VAL A 211 5.22 8.22 3.91
N VAL A 212 5.09 9.55 4.05
CA VAL A 212 4.13 10.15 5.00
C VAL A 212 2.69 9.76 4.64
N THR A 213 2.36 9.71 3.35
CA THR A 213 1.03 9.29 2.90
C THR A 213 0.76 7.83 3.27
N VAL A 214 1.70 6.92 3.04
CA VAL A 214 1.56 5.49 3.38
C VAL A 214 1.45 5.28 4.88
N VAL A 215 2.30 5.93 5.68
CA VAL A 215 2.24 5.85 7.15
C VAL A 215 0.93 6.43 7.68
N GLY A 216 0.48 7.57 7.15
CA GLY A 216 -0.79 8.18 7.51
C GLY A 216 -1.98 7.29 7.16
N MET A 217 -1.96 6.67 5.97
CA MET A 217 -2.97 5.71 5.55
C MET A 217 -3.02 4.51 6.48
N ALA A 218 -1.88 3.87 6.77
CA ALA A 218 -1.81 2.73 7.69
C ALA A 218 -2.32 3.07 9.10
N ALA A 219 -1.96 4.26 9.62
CA ALA A 219 -2.43 4.73 10.92
C ALA A 219 -3.95 4.97 10.94
N LEU A 220 -4.51 5.58 9.88
CA LEU A 220 -5.95 5.80 9.74
C LEU A 220 -6.72 4.49 9.60
N SER A 221 -6.20 3.54 8.81
CA SER A 221 -6.80 2.21 8.67
C SER A 221 -6.81 1.46 10.00
N TYR A 222 -5.71 1.51 10.76
CA TYR A 222 -5.65 0.91 12.10
C TYR A 222 -6.64 1.57 13.07
N ALA A 223 -6.76 2.90 13.06
CA ALA A 223 -7.74 3.63 13.86
C ALA A 223 -9.19 3.28 13.47
N ALA A 224 -9.47 3.14 12.17
CA ALA A 224 -10.78 2.74 11.68
C ALA A 224 -11.14 1.31 12.12
N GLU A 225 -10.23 0.35 11.95
CA GLU A 225 -10.44 -1.05 12.34
C GLU A 225 -10.63 -1.22 13.85
N THR A 226 -9.82 -0.54 14.67
CA THR A 226 -9.99 -0.56 16.13
C THR A 226 -11.33 0.04 16.56
N THR A 227 -11.82 1.07 15.86
CA THR A 227 -13.13 1.66 16.11
C THR A 227 -14.26 0.69 15.74
N THR A 228 -14.20 0.06 14.56
CA THR A 228 -15.17 -0.96 14.13
C THR A 228 -15.24 -2.13 15.12
N ASN A 229 -14.09 -2.64 15.56
CA ASN A 229 -14.00 -3.73 16.53
C ASN A 229 -14.56 -3.32 17.91
N ALA A 230 -14.31 -2.09 18.35
CA ALA A 230 -14.87 -1.56 19.58
C ALA A 230 -16.40 -1.38 19.49
N MET A 231 -16.92 -0.90 18.36
CA MET A 231 -18.36 -0.79 18.12
C MET A 231 -19.05 -2.16 18.09
N ALA A 232 -18.46 -3.15 17.41
CA ALA A 232 -18.97 -4.52 17.40
C ALA A 232 -18.99 -5.14 18.81
N ALA A 233 -17.95 -4.91 19.62
CA ALA A 233 -17.93 -5.34 21.02
C ALA A 233 -18.98 -4.60 21.87
N ALA A 234 -19.24 -3.32 21.58
CA ALA A 234 -20.24 -2.51 22.26
C ALA A 234 -21.69 -2.90 21.91
N HIS A 235 -21.94 -3.51 20.74
CA HIS A 235 -23.26 -4.07 20.37
C HIS A 235 -23.75 -5.18 21.31
N HIS A 236 -22.87 -5.76 22.14
CA HIS A 236 -23.22 -6.71 23.21
C HIS A 236 -23.51 -6.06 24.57
N THR A 237 -23.40 -4.73 24.66
CA THR A 237 -23.71 -3.95 25.86
C THR A 237 -24.70 -2.84 25.51
N SER A 238 -25.96 -3.03 25.88
CA SER A 238 -27.01 -2.02 25.75
C SER A 238 -26.70 -0.81 26.63
N ALA A 239 -26.00 0.17 26.09
CA ALA A 239 -25.85 1.49 26.69
C ALA A 239 -26.82 2.45 26.01
N THR A 240 -27.89 2.80 26.73
CA THR A 240 -28.80 3.90 26.39
C THR A 240 -28.06 5.22 26.59
N PHE A 241 -27.87 5.98 25.51
CA PHE A 241 -27.47 7.37 25.57
C PHE A 241 -28.69 8.25 25.29
N ASP A 242 -28.92 9.20 26.19
CA ASP A 242 -30.02 10.15 26.19
C ASP A 242 -29.43 11.54 25.89
N GLY A 243 -29.85 12.17 24.79
CA GLY A 243 -29.36 13.49 24.38
C GLY A 243 -29.68 13.88 22.93
N ASP A 244 -30.17 15.11 22.77
CA ASP A 244 -30.77 15.70 21.57
C ASP A 244 -29.86 15.79 20.31
N ILE A 245 -30.52 15.71 19.16
CA ILE A 245 -30.06 15.37 17.80
C ILE A 245 -28.89 16.22 17.23
N SER A 246 -27.75 15.57 16.89
CA SER A 246 -26.75 15.96 15.86
C SER A 246 -25.75 14.80 15.61
N PHE A 247 -25.29 14.53 14.36
CA PHE A 247 -24.40 13.42 13.90
C PHE A 247 -24.88 11.98 14.22
N ASP A 248 -25.52 11.78 15.36
CA ASP A 248 -26.15 10.56 15.86
C ASP A 248 -27.34 10.10 15.02
N GLU A 249 -28.00 11.00 14.28
CA GLU A 249 -29.09 10.65 13.37
C GLU A 249 -28.55 10.02 12.06
N LEU A 250 -27.41 10.52 11.58
CA LEU A 250 -26.70 9.95 10.43
C LEU A 250 -26.06 8.61 10.82
N VAL A 251 -25.35 8.57 11.96
CA VAL A 251 -24.81 7.33 12.51
C VAL A 251 -25.93 6.34 12.87
N GLY A 252 -27.08 6.84 13.33
CA GLY A 252 -28.28 6.07 13.65
C GLY A 252 -28.92 5.44 12.41
N THR A 253 -29.07 6.17 11.32
CA THR A 253 -29.57 5.62 10.04
C THR A 253 -28.60 4.61 9.43
N TRP A 254 -27.29 4.85 9.51
CA TRP A 254 -26.29 3.85 9.12
C TRP A 254 -26.28 2.62 10.03
N ARG A 255 -26.50 2.80 11.34
CA ARG A 255 -26.62 1.72 12.31
C ARG A 255 -27.89 0.90 12.08
N GLU A 256 -29.02 1.53 11.81
CA GLU A 256 -30.27 0.86 11.47
C GLU A 256 -30.17 0.11 10.14
N LEU A 257 -29.54 0.71 9.12
CA LEU A 257 -29.27 0.03 7.85
C LEU A 257 -28.31 -1.15 8.06
N ALA A 258 -27.24 -0.98 8.85
CA ALA A 258 -26.30 -2.05 9.15
C ALA A 258 -26.97 -3.19 9.92
N VAL A 259 -27.79 -2.88 10.92
CA VAL A 259 -28.58 -3.85 11.70
C VAL A 259 -29.62 -4.54 10.81
N TYR A 260 -30.30 -3.79 9.95
CA TYR A 260 -31.28 -4.33 8.99
C TYR A 260 -30.60 -5.28 8.00
N VAL A 261 -29.47 -4.90 7.41
CA VAL A 261 -28.71 -5.78 6.50
C VAL A 261 -28.16 -7.00 7.25
N SER A 262 -27.59 -6.84 8.44
CA SER A 262 -27.09 -7.94 9.27
C SER A 262 -28.20 -8.86 9.81
N SER A 263 -29.47 -8.43 9.74
CA SER A 263 -30.60 -9.26 10.15
C SER A 263 -31.00 -10.32 9.12
N TYR A 264 -30.49 -10.24 7.89
CA TYR A 264 -30.77 -11.21 6.83
C TYR A 264 -29.63 -12.19 6.56
N VAL A 265 -28.38 -11.85 6.92
CA VAL A 265 -27.20 -12.70 6.70
C VAL A 265 -26.24 -12.50 7.87
N GLU A 266 -25.91 -13.59 8.58
CA GLU A 266 -24.85 -13.57 9.58
C GLU A 266 -23.49 -13.56 8.85
N PRO A 267 -22.57 -12.63 9.19
CA PRO A 267 -21.24 -12.64 8.58
C PRO A 267 -20.47 -13.88 9.02
N HIS A 268 -19.67 -14.43 8.10
CA HIS A 268 -18.69 -15.45 8.42
C HIS A 268 -17.67 -14.92 9.43
N THR A 269 -17.14 -15.81 10.27
CA THR A 269 -16.03 -15.46 11.16
C THR A 269 -14.77 -15.26 10.32
N GLU A 270 -14.06 -14.16 10.57
CA GLU A 270 -12.84 -13.85 9.84
C GLU A 270 -11.76 -14.93 10.06
N PRO A 271 -11.19 -15.51 8.98
CA PRO A 271 -10.12 -16.49 9.07
C PRO A 271 -8.85 -15.90 9.71
N ALA A 272 -8.06 -16.75 10.37
CA ALA A 272 -6.85 -16.32 11.09
C ALA A 272 -5.78 -15.67 10.19
N ASN A 273 -5.80 -15.97 8.90
CA ASN A 273 -4.90 -15.43 7.89
C ASN A 273 -5.53 -14.33 7.02
N ALA A 274 -6.68 -13.80 7.43
CA ALA A 274 -7.25 -12.61 6.80
C ALA A 274 -6.37 -11.39 7.04
N LEU A 275 -6.32 -10.50 6.04
CA LEU A 275 -5.53 -9.28 6.12
C LEU A 275 -6.23 -8.22 6.99
N SER A 276 -5.45 -7.46 7.75
CA SER A 276 -5.95 -6.27 8.44
C SER A 276 -6.43 -5.20 7.45
N LEU A 277 -7.21 -4.24 7.94
CA LEU A 277 -7.65 -3.12 7.12
C LEU A 277 -6.45 -2.30 6.61
N ALA A 278 -5.39 -2.20 7.41
CA ALA A 278 -4.16 -1.53 7.01
C ALA A 278 -3.51 -2.23 5.81
N THR A 279 -3.35 -3.55 5.86
CA THR A 279 -2.77 -4.33 4.76
C THR A 279 -3.66 -4.32 3.52
N TRP A 280 -4.99 -4.43 3.66
CA TRP A 280 -5.91 -4.22 2.54
C TRP A 280 -5.77 -2.84 1.91
N SER A 281 -5.55 -1.80 2.73
CA SER A 281 -5.32 -0.44 2.23
C SER A 281 -4.06 -0.36 1.38
N ILE A 282 -2.97 -1.02 1.76
CA ILE A 282 -1.74 -1.11 0.96
C ILE A 282 -2.02 -1.73 -0.42
N HIS A 283 -2.72 -2.88 -0.45
CA HIS A 283 -3.07 -3.59 -1.69
C HIS A 283 -3.98 -2.76 -2.61
N VAL A 284 -5.07 -2.22 -2.07
CA VAL A 284 -6.00 -1.39 -2.84
C VAL A 284 -5.32 -0.12 -3.35
N SER A 285 -4.51 0.54 -2.51
CA SER A 285 -3.76 1.74 -2.92
C SER A 285 -2.86 1.44 -4.10
N SER A 286 -2.10 0.35 -4.02
CA SER A 286 -1.15 -0.03 -5.07
C SER A 286 -1.82 -0.19 -6.44
N LEU A 287 -3.03 -0.77 -6.51
CA LEU A 287 -3.81 -0.90 -7.75
C LEU A 287 -4.35 0.45 -8.26
N VAL A 288 -4.91 1.26 -7.36
CA VAL A 288 -5.50 2.56 -7.70
C VAL A 288 -4.43 3.52 -8.19
N GLU A 289 -3.30 3.60 -7.49
CA GLU A 289 -2.16 4.45 -7.83
C GLU A 289 -1.53 4.05 -9.15
N TRP A 290 -1.46 2.74 -9.44
CA TRP A 290 -0.97 2.23 -10.71
C TRP A 290 -1.86 2.68 -11.87
N LEU A 291 -3.19 2.55 -11.75
CA LEU A 291 -4.14 3.02 -12.76
C LEU A 291 -4.10 4.54 -12.96
N ALA A 292 -3.92 5.29 -11.87
CA ALA A 292 -3.77 6.74 -11.93
C ALA A 292 -2.45 7.12 -12.63
N SER A 293 -1.35 6.42 -12.32
CA SER A 293 -0.05 6.61 -12.96
C SER A 293 -0.09 6.32 -14.45
N MET A 294 -0.71 5.21 -14.86
CA MET A 294 -0.93 4.88 -16.27
C MET A 294 -1.66 6.01 -17.00
N GLU A 295 -2.66 6.64 -16.36
CA GLU A 295 -3.37 7.77 -16.94
C GLU A 295 -2.51 9.02 -17.09
N LEU A 296 -1.68 9.35 -16.11
CA LEU A 296 -0.78 10.49 -16.22
C LEU A 296 0.30 10.24 -17.29
N LEU A 297 0.85 9.03 -17.37
CA LEU A 297 1.80 8.65 -18.41
C LEU A 297 1.19 8.66 -19.81
N TRP A 298 -0.11 8.38 -19.93
CA TRP A 298 -0.83 8.56 -21.20
C TRP A 298 -0.80 10.02 -21.65
N TYR A 299 -1.10 10.96 -20.76
CA TYR A 299 -1.03 12.40 -21.05
C TYR A 299 0.40 12.89 -21.26
N TRP A 300 1.37 12.27 -20.59
CA TRP A 300 2.78 12.57 -20.79
C TRP A 300 3.23 12.32 -22.23
N ALA A 301 2.64 11.34 -22.92
CA ALA A 301 2.92 11.11 -24.34
C ALA A 301 2.62 12.33 -25.22
N ASP A 302 1.50 13.02 -24.94
CA ASP A 302 1.09 14.19 -25.71
C ASP A 302 1.97 15.40 -25.36
N ILE A 303 2.26 15.61 -24.06
CA ILE A 303 3.05 16.74 -23.58
C ILE A 303 4.54 16.62 -23.92
N SER A 304 5.09 15.40 -23.92
CA SER A 304 6.50 15.14 -24.29
C SER A 304 6.73 15.17 -25.80
N GLY A 305 5.67 15.12 -26.62
CA GLY A 305 5.79 14.97 -28.07
C GLY A 305 6.22 13.57 -28.53
N ASN A 306 6.33 12.60 -27.61
CA ASN A 306 6.68 11.23 -27.92
C ASN A 306 5.47 10.28 -27.72
N PRO A 307 4.76 9.92 -28.79
CA PRO A 307 3.55 9.10 -28.70
C PRO A 307 3.82 7.68 -28.19
N ARG A 308 5.08 7.22 -28.18
CA ARG A 308 5.46 5.88 -27.72
C ARG A 308 5.22 5.67 -26.22
N TRP A 309 5.11 6.73 -25.44
CA TRP A 309 4.68 6.67 -24.04
C TRP A 309 3.27 6.06 -23.86
N LYS A 310 2.37 6.21 -24.84
CA LYS A 310 1.08 5.49 -24.82
C LYS A 310 1.30 3.97 -24.86
N GLY A 311 2.33 3.50 -25.56
CA GLY A 311 2.74 2.10 -25.56
C GLY A 311 3.19 1.59 -24.18
N LEU A 312 3.79 2.44 -23.35
CA LEU A 312 4.15 2.07 -21.97
C LEU A 312 2.91 1.79 -21.13
N THR A 313 1.86 2.61 -21.25
CA THR A 313 0.61 2.38 -20.51
C THR A 313 -0.02 1.02 -20.88
N TRP A 314 0.05 0.60 -22.14
CA TRP A 314 -0.36 -0.73 -22.56
C TRP A 314 0.55 -1.82 -21.97
N GLY A 315 1.87 -1.59 -21.94
CA GLY A 315 2.83 -2.50 -21.33
C GLY A 315 2.68 -2.65 -19.81
N MET A 316 2.04 -1.69 -19.13
CA MET A 316 1.75 -1.74 -17.70
C MET A 316 0.48 -2.54 -17.34
N VAL A 317 -0.37 -2.91 -18.32
CA VAL A 317 -1.62 -3.65 -18.08
C VAL A 317 -1.38 -5.03 -17.46
N PRO A 318 -0.42 -5.86 -17.92
CA PRO A 318 -0.16 -7.15 -17.28
C PRO A 318 0.33 -7.02 -15.84
N CYS A 319 1.13 -6.00 -15.50
CA CYS A 319 1.52 -5.71 -14.12
C CYS A 319 0.30 -5.37 -13.24
N HIS A 320 -0.68 -4.64 -13.77
CA HIS A 320 -1.94 -4.38 -13.05
C HIS A 320 -2.74 -5.67 -12.83
N ALA A 321 -2.82 -6.54 -13.85
CA ALA A 321 -3.47 -7.84 -13.73
C ALA A 321 -2.76 -8.75 -12.71
N SER A 322 -1.43 -8.66 -12.62
CA SER A 322 -0.64 -9.32 -11.58
C SER A 322 -1.06 -8.85 -10.17
N GLY A 323 -1.16 -7.53 -9.92
CA GLY A 323 -1.67 -7.03 -8.64
C GLY A 323 -3.10 -7.48 -8.32
N LEU A 324 -3.98 -7.57 -9.32
CA LEU A 324 -5.33 -8.10 -9.13
C LEU A 324 -5.32 -9.58 -8.72
N ALA A 325 -4.40 -10.38 -9.25
CA ALA A 325 -4.23 -11.77 -8.86
C ALA A 325 -3.77 -11.89 -7.39
N ALA A 326 -2.85 -11.04 -6.94
CA ALA A 326 -2.44 -10.96 -5.53
C ALA A 326 -3.63 -10.64 -4.61
N CYS A 327 -4.37 -9.57 -4.92
CA CYS A 327 -5.57 -9.18 -4.16
C CYS A 327 -6.64 -10.27 -4.17
N THR A 328 -6.77 -11.00 -5.28
CA THR A 328 -7.72 -12.12 -5.39
C THR A 328 -7.30 -13.26 -4.47
N PHE A 329 -6.02 -13.64 -4.43
CA PHE A 329 -5.55 -14.66 -3.50
C PHE A 329 -5.87 -14.30 -2.04
N HIS A 330 -5.69 -13.02 -1.67
CA HIS A 330 -6.05 -12.51 -0.34
C HIS A 330 -7.56 -12.45 -0.09
N LEU A 331 -8.37 -12.18 -1.12
CA LEU A 331 -9.83 -12.20 -1.02
C LEU A 331 -10.36 -13.61 -0.67
N PHE A 332 -9.66 -14.64 -1.13
CA PHE A 332 -9.93 -16.04 -0.79
C PHE A 332 -9.08 -16.53 0.39
N TYR A 333 -8.64 -15.62 1.27
CA TYR A 333 -7.92 -15.96 2.49
C TYR A 333 -6.74 -16.90 2.25
N ASN A 334 -5.95 -16.63 1.22
CA ASN A 334 -4.74 -17.37 0.88
C ASN A 334 -4.93 -18.89 0.75
N ASP A 335 -6.10 -19.36 0.30
CA ASP A 335 -6.40 -20.80 0.14
C ASP A 335 -5.34 -21.49 -0.74
N PRO A 336 -4.67 -22.56 -0.26
CA PRO A 336 -3.58 -23.18 -1.02
C PRO A 336 -4.06 -23.87 -2.29
N ARG A 337 -5.37 -24.17 -2.43
CA ARG A 337 -5.98 -24.68 -3.66
C ARG A 337 -5.98 -23.64 -4.79
N LEU A 338 -5.71 -22.38 -4.48
CA LEU A 338 -5.67 -21.27 -5.43
C LEU A 338 -4.24 -20.81 -5.75
N SER A 339 -3.20 -21.59 -5.42
CA SER A 339 -1.80 -21.26 -5.79
C SER A 339 -1.61 -21.04 -7.30
N ALA A 340 -2.46 -21.62 -8.15
CA ALA A 340 -2.49 -21.31 -9.58
C ALA A 340 -2.68 -19.81 -9.89
N ILE A 341 -3.41 -19.06 -9.05
CA ILE A 341 -3.60 -17.60 -9.16
C ILE A 341 -2.29 -16.87 -8.87
N VAL A 342 -1.51 -17.33 -7.90
CA VAL A 342 -0.21 -16.75 -7.56
C VAL A 342 0.83 -17.08 -8.64
N ALA A 343 0.79 -18.28 -9.22
CA ALA A 343 1.58 -18.60 -10.42
C ALA A 343 1.21 -17.71 -11.61
N ALA A 344 -0.09 -17.43 -11.80
CA ALA A 344 -0.55 -16.48 -12.82
C ALA A 344 -0.07 -15.05 -12.54
N GLN A 345 -0.07 -14.59 -11.28
CA GLN A 345 0.53 -13.33 -10.84
C GLN A 345 2.00 -13.24 -11.25
N ALA A 346 2.79 -14.29 -10.97
CA ALA A 346 4.20 -14.32 -11.33
C ALA A 346 4.42 -14.26 -12.86
N ALA A 347 3.63 -15.03 -13.62
CA ALA A 347 3.68 -15.02 -15.09
C ALA A 347 3.31 -13.64 -15.68
N LEU A 348 2.24 -13.03 -15.17
CA LEU A 348 1.81 -11.69 -15.58
C LEU A 348 2.85 -10.62 -15.24
N THR A 349 3.61 -10.80 -14.16
CA THR A 349 4.74 -9.93 -13.81
C THR A 349 5.87 -10.04 -14.82
N VAL A 350 6.24 -11.26 -15.23
CA VAL A 350 7.24 -11.48 -16.30
C VAL A 350 6.78 -10.80 -17.59
N ILE A 351 5.54 -11.06 -18.01
CA ILE A 351 4.96 -10.49 -19.24
C ILE A 351 4.95 -8.97 -19.14
N GLY A 352 4.47 -8.42 -18.03
CA GLY A 352 4.38 -6.98 -17.80
C GLY A 352 5.73 -6.28 -17.82
N ASN A 353 6.73 -6.84 -17.13
CA ASN A 353 8.09 -6.32 -17.16
C ASN A 353 8.68 -6.38 -18.57
N ALA A 354 8.43 -7.45 -19.32
CA ALA A 354 8.88 -7.58 -20.71
C ALA A 354 8.22 -6.57 -21.64
N THR A 355 6.90 -6.35 -21.51
CA THR A 355 6.18 -5.37 -22.30
C THR A 355 6.55 -3.93 -21.94
N CYS A 356 6.79 -3.64 -20.66
CA CYS A 356 7.37 -2.37 -20.23
C CYS A 356 8.78 -2.16 -20.79
N GLY A 357 9.63 -3.19 -20.77
CA GLY A 357 10.98 -3.15 -21.35
C GLY A 357 10.96 -2.83 -22.85
N LEU A 358 10.09 -3.50 -23.61
CA LEU A 358 9.89 -3.20 -25.02
C LEU A 358 9.35 -1.78 -25.24
N ALA A 359 8.43 -1.31 -24.38
CA ALA A 359 7.90 0.04 -24.47
C ALA A 359 8.99 1.10 -24.21
N ALA A 360 9.81 0.93 -23.17
CA ALA A 360 10.93 1.83 -22.87
C ALA A 360 11.95 1.88 -24.01
N TYR A 361 12.31 0.73 -24.60
CA TYR A 361 13.14 0.68 -25.80
C TYR A 361 12.53 1.51 -26.95
N ARG A 362 11.22 1.34 -27.21
CA ARG A 362 10.52 2.08 -28.28
C ARG A 362 10.45 3.58 -28.03
N ILE A 363 10.37 3.99 -26.76
CA ILE A 363 10.40 5.40 -26.36
C ILE A 363 11.79 5.98 -26.62
N TRP A 364 12.84 5.31 -26.11
CA TRP A 364 14.23 5.72 -26.29
C TRP A 364 14.62 5.80 -27.76
N ALA A 365 14.35 4.75 -28.55
CA ALA A 365 14.71 4.71 -29.97
C ALA A 365 14.05 5.85 -30.76
N TYR A 366 12.77 6.11 -30.51
CA TYR A 366 12.07 7.22 -31.16
C TYR A 366 12.65 8.59 -30.77
N ALA A 367 12.98 8.77 -29.49
CA ALA A 367 13.53 10.04 -29.03
C ALA A 367 14.95 10.28 -29.54
N LYS A 368 15.77 9.23 -29.63
CA LYS A 368 17.10 9.27 -30.23
C LYS A 368 17.06 9.66 -31.71
N ASP A 369 16.15 9.06 -32.47
CA ASP A 369 16.00 9.37 -33.91
C ASP A 369 15.45 10.77 -34.16
N ALA A 370 14.71 11.33 -33.20
CA ALA A 370 14.12 12.65 -33.30
C ALA A 370 15.12 13.80 -33.08
N ASP A 371 16.36 13.53 -32.63
CA ASP A 371 17.44 14.51 -32.43
C ASP A 371 16.95 15.86 -31.86
N ASP A 372 16.26 15.79 -30.72
CA ASP A 372 15.62 16.89 -29.99
C ASP A 372 14.40 17.59 -30.63
N ALA A 373 14.00 17.23 -31.85
CA ALA A 373 12.86 17.81 -32.57
C ALA A 373 11.46 17.40 -32.04
N LEU A 374 11.38 16.84 -30.83
CA LEU A 374 10.10 16.46 -30.20
C LEU A 374 9.30 17.71 -29.87
N THR A 375 8.17 17.90 -30.58
CA THR A 375 7.23 18.99 -30.33
C THR A 375 6.02 18.46 -29.57
N PRO A 376 5.57 19.12 -28.48
CA PRO A 376 4.36 18.71 -27.79
C PRO A 376 3.16 18.69 -28.73
N ALA A 377 2.31 17.68 -28.60
CA ALA A 377 1.07 17.61 -29.34
C ALA A 377 0.16 18.79 -28.97
N GLN A 378 -0.51 19.37 -29.98
CA GLN A 378 -1.53 20.38 -29.74
C GLN A 378 -2.76 19.71 -29.11
N LEU A 379 -2.86 19.77 -27.78
CA LEU A 379 -4.02 19.28 -27.05
C LEU A 379 -5.25 20.14 -27.36
N SER A 380 -6.39 19.50 -27.64
CA SER A 380 -7.67 20.21 -27.75
C SER A 380 -8.00 20.94 -26.44
N PRO A 381 -8.81 22.02 -26.47
CA PRO A 381 -9.22 22.74 -25.26
C PRO A 381 -9.84 21.83 -24.20
N LYS A 382 -10.59 20.80 -24.63
CA LYS A 382 -11.20 19.80 -23.73
C LYS A 382 -10.16 18.89 -23.08
N GLN A 383 -9.16 18.43 -23.84
CA GLN A 383 -8.07 17.61 -23.29
C GLN A 383 -7.21 18.42 -22.31
N LEU A 384 -6.90 19.67 -22.65
CA LEU A 384 -6.13 20.57 -21.79
C LEU A 384 -6.89 20.92 -20.51
N ALA A 385 -8.19 21.19 -20.59
CA ALA A 385 -9.03 21.43 -19.42
C ALA A 385 -9.05 20.23 -18.46
N ARG A 386 -9.24 19.02 -19.00
CA ARG A 386 -9.21 17.78 -18.21
C ARG A 386 -7.83 17.53 -17.60
N LEU A 387 -6.76 17.80 -18.33
CA LEU A 387 -5.39 17.68 -17.81
C LEU A 387 -5.14 18.67 -16.68
N ARG A 388 -5.53 19.94 -16.86
CA ARG A 388 -5.44 20.99 -15.84
C ARG A 388 -6.22 20.64 -14.59
N GLU A 389 -7.45 20.17 -14.74
CA GLU A 389 -8.26 19.68 -13.62
C GLU A 389 -7.50 18.62 -12.81
N LYS A 390 -6.93 17.62 -13.50
CA LYS A 390 -6.22 16.51 -12.86
C LYS A 390 -4.87 16.87 -12.26
N THR A 391 -4.16 17.88 -12.77
CA THR A 391 -2.75 18.13 -12.41
C THR A 391 -2.53 19.44 -11.68
N VAL A 392 -3.34 20.47 -11.99
CA VAL A 392 -3.12 21.84 -11.54
C VAL A 392 -4.22 22.33 -10.59
N VAL A 393 -5.49 21.95 -10.84
CA VAL A 393 -6.64 22.52 -10.10
C VAL A 393 -6.72 21.98 -8.68
N TYR A 394 -6.54 20.66 -8.48
CA TYR A 394 -6.56 20.09 -7.14
C TYR A 394 -5.18 20.21 -6.45
N PRO A 395 -5.09 20.84 -5.28
CA PRO A 395 -3.86 20.86 -4.49
C PRO A 395 -3.41 19.44 -4.15
N GLU A 396 -2.10 19.20 -4.16
CA GLU A 396 -1.53 17.86 -3.90
C GLU A 396 -1.99 17.24 -2.57
N PRO A 397 -2.03 17.96 -1.43
CA PRO A 397 -2.53 17.38 -0.17
C PRO A 397 -4.00 16.95 -0.24
N VAL A 398 -4.84 17.70 -0.96
CA VAL A 398 -6.26 17.35 -1.16
C VAL A 398 -6.38 16.10 -2.01
N PHE A 399 -5.58 16.01 -3.08
CA PHE A 399 -5.52 14.83 -3.93
C PHE A 399 -5.10 13.57 -3.15
N LEU A 400 -4.04 13.66 -2.35
CA LEU A 400 -3.54 12.54 -1.54
C LEU A 400 -4.53 12.15 -0.44
N PHE A 401 -5.21 13.12 0.16
CA PHE A 401 -6.28 12.86 1.11
C PHE A 401 -7.45 12.10 0.46
N GLN A 402 -7.91 12.54 -0.71
CA GLN A 402 -8.98 11.86 -1.45
C GLN A 402 -8.59 10.44 -1.84
N LEU A 403 -7.35 10.26 -2.33
CA LEU A 403 -6.81 8.94 -2.67
C LEU A 403 -6.79 8.03 -1.43
N THR A 404 -6.28 8.53 -0.30
CA THR A 404 -6.24 7.79 0.97
C THR A 404 -7.65 7.43 1.44
N PHE A 405 -8.58 8.38 1.42
CA PHE A 405 -9.95 8.18 1.86
C PHE A 405 -10.68 7.12 1.02
N VAL A 406 -10.61 7.22 -0.32
CA VAL A 406 -11.21 6.24 -1.23
C VAL A 406 -10.58 4.87 -1.04
N THR A 407 -9.27 4.81 -0.84
CA THR A 407 -8.55 3.56 -0.62
C THR A 407 -9.02 2.86 0.65
N ILE A 408 -9.08 3.58 1.78
CA ILE A 408 -9.53 3.01 3.07
C ILE A 408 -10.99 2.56 2.97
N LEU A 409 -11.86 3.38 2.38
CA LEU A 409 -13.27 3.03 2.22
C LEU A 409 -13.45 1.78 1.33
N THR A 410 -12.73 1.71 0.21
CA THR A 410 -12.76 0.55 -0.68
C THR A 410 -12.21 -0.69 0.02
N SER A 411 -11.13 -0.56 0.78
CA SER A 411 -10.51 -1.64 1.57
C SER A 411 -11.45 -2.17 2.64
N ALA A 412 -12.12 -1.28 3.37
CA ALA A 412 -13.13 -1.66 4.36
C ALA A 412 -14.31 -2.37 3.71
N SER A 413 -14.75 -1.90 2.54
CA SER A 413 -15.82 -2.55 1.77
C SER A 413 -15.44 -3.95 1.32
N ILE A 414 -14.20 -4.16 0.86
CA ILE A 414 -13.71 -5.48 0.46
C ILE A 414 -13.58 -6.39 1.68
N LYS A 415 -12.82 -5.97 2.71
CA LYS A 415 -12.56 -6.76 3.92
C LYS A 415 -13.87 -7.20 4.57
N TYR A 416 -14.71 -6.26 4.98
CA TYR A 416 -15.93 -6.60 5.73
C TYR A 416 -17.05 -7.10 4.82
N GLY A 417 -17.12 -6.64 3.56
CA GLY A 417 -18.11 -7.14 2.61
C GLY A 417 -17.87 -8.59 2.21
N SER A 418 -16.60 -9.01 2.13
CA SER A 418 -16.24 -10.40 1.80
C SER A 418 -16.79 -11.42 2.82
N LEU A 419 -16.96 -11.01 4.09
CA LEU A 419 -17.55 -11.86 5.15
C LEU A 419 -19.01 -12.26 4.88
N TYR A 420 -19.70 -11.59 3.95
CA TYR A 420 -21.08 -11.91 3.57
C TYR A 420 -21.17 -12.74 2.29
N ALA A 421 -20.04 -13.10 1.68
CA ALA A 421 -20.00 -13.84 0.44
C ALA A 421 -19.69 -15.32 0.69
N ASP A 422 -20.74 -16.14 0.85
CA ASP A 422 -20.63 -17.59 1.12
C ASP A 422 -19.68 -18.33 0.16
N VAL A 423 -19.65 -17.89 -1.10
CA VAL A 423 -18.79 -18.47 -2.15
C VAL A 423 -17.28 -18.33 -1.85
N LEU A 424 -16.88 -17.41 -0.97
CA LEU A 424 -15.49 -17.26 -0.53
C LEU A 424 -15.12 -18.22 0.61
N PHE A 425 -16.12 -18.78 1.30
CA PHE A 425 -15.96 -19.64 2.49
C PHE A 425 -16.36 -21.08 2.26
N ALA A 426 -17.04 -21.40 1.15
CA ALA A 426 -17.49 -22.75 0.89
C ALA A 426 -16.30 -23.73 0.89
N ASP A 427 -16.24 -24.57 1.92
CA ASP A 427 -15.26 -25.63 2.00
C ASP A 427 -15.40 -26.46 0.72
N GLY A 428 -14.35 -26.55 -0.10
CA GLY A 428 -14.31 -27.40 -1.30
C GLY A 428 -14.55 -28.91 -1.05
N THR A 429 -15.17 -29.28 0.08
CA THR A 429 -15.70 -30.60 0.45
C THR A 429 -16.91 -31.02 -0.40
N GLY A 430 -17.50 -30.10 -1.17
CA GLY A 430 -18.54 -30.39 -2.17
C GLY A 430 -18.02 -31.04 -3.45
N GLY A 431 -17.27 -32.15 -3.37
CA GLY A 431 -16.75 -32.90 -4.51
C GLY A 431 -15.82 -32.11 -5.47
N GLU A 432 -15.29 -32.77 -6.50
CA GLU A 432 -14.40 -32.16 -7.51
C GLU A 432 -15.01 -30.90 -8.17
N GLY A 433 -16.35 -30.78 -8.19
CA GLY A 433 -17.07 -29.61 -8.72
C GLY A 433 -16.83 -28.31 -7.94
N SER A 434 -16.67 -28.35 -6.61
CA SER A 434 -16.55 -27.14 -5.78
C SER A 434 -15.17 -26.48 -5.85
N ALA A 435 -14.09 -27.25 -6.00
CA ALA A 435 -12.75 -26.69 -6.15
C ALA A 435 -12.58 -25.99 -7.51
N SER A 436 -13.17 -26.58 -8.56
CA SER A 436 -13.13 -26.00 -9.92
C SER A 436 -13.89 -24.67 -10.02
N SER A 437 -14.99 -24.51 -9.28
CA SER A 437 -15.78 -23.27 -9.28
C SER A 437 -15.08 -22.13 -8.55
N HIS A 438 -14.37 -22.40 -7.45
CA HIS A 438 -13.59 -21.39 -6.72
C HIS A 438 -12.42 -20.89 -7.56
N LEU A 439 -11.69 -21.80 -8.20
CA LEU A 439 -10.59 -21.43 -9.08
C LEU A 439 -11.09 -20.59 -10.27
N ALA A 440 -12.20 -20.99 -10.89
CA ALA A 440 -12.82 -20.22 -11.97
C ALA A 440 -13.25 -18.83 -11.50
N LEU A 441 -13.89 -18.72 -10.33
CA LEU A 441 -14.30 -17.43 -9.76
C LEU A 441 -13.08 -16.53 -9.48
N ALA A 442 -12.02 -17.08 -8.90
CA ALA A 442 -10.78 -16.36 -8.67
C ALA A 442 -10.18 -15.82 -9.98
N PHE A 443 -10.12 -16.63 -11.04
CA PHE A 443 -9.68 -16.13 -12.35
C PHE A 443 -10.62 -15.03 -12.89
N MET A 444 -11.93 -15.12 -12.66
CA MET A 444 -12.88 -14.07 -13.08
C MET A 444 -12.64 -12.75 -12.34
N CYS A 445 -12.28 -12.79 -11.04
CA CYS A 445 -11.89 -11.60 -10.26
C CYS A 445 -10.67 -10.87 -10.85
N VAL A 446 -9.79 -11.58 -11.58
CA VAL A 446 -8.65 -10.99 -12.29
C VAL A 446 -9.02 -10.56 -13.71
N MET A 447 -9.68 -11.44 -14.45
CA MET A 447 -9.93 -11.27 -15.88
C MET A 447 -10.96 -10.17 -16.18
N LEU A 448 -12.03 -10.05 -15.38
CA LEU A 448 -13.06 -9.04 -15.62
C LEU A 448 -12.53 -7.60 -15.44
N PRO A 449 -11.88 -7.23 -14.33
CA PRO A 449 -11.33 -5.88 -14.20
C PRO A 449 -10.19 -5.62 -15.19
N THR A 450 -9.42 -6.65 -15.55
CA THR A 450 -8.39 -6.54 -16.61
C THR A 450 -9.02 -6.23 -17.97
N ALA A 451 -10.11 -6.90 -18.33
CA ALA A 451 -10.85 -6.64 -19.56
C ALA A 451 -11.42 -5.22 -19.60
N LEU A 452 -11.98 -4.73 -18.48
CA LEU A 452 -12.43 -3.34 -18.35
C LEU A 452 -11.28 -2.34 -18.52
N ASN A 453 -10.11 -2.64 -17.94
CA ASN A 453 -8.92 -1.80 -18.10
C ASN A 453 -8.46 -1.77 -19.58
N VAL A 454 -8.40 -2.92 -20.25
CA VAL A 454 -8.10 -3.03 -21.68
C VAL A 454 -9.10 -2.23 -22.52
N GLN A 455 -10.41 -2.37 -22.24
CA GLN A 455 -11.46 -1.64 -22.95
C GLN A 455 -11.32 -0.13 -22.77
N LYS A 456 -11.02 0.35 -21.55
CA LYS A 456 -10.75 1.77 -21.26
C LYS A 456 -9.62 2.30 -22.14
N TRP A 457 -8.51 1.58 -22.28
CA TRP A 457 -7.36 2.02 -23.09
C TRP A 457 -7.61 1.90 -24.58
N LYS A 458 -8.37 0.90 -25.02
CA LYS A 458 -8.80 0.78 -26.41
C LYS A 458 -9.62 2.00 -26.84
N LEU A 459 -10.66 2.33 -26.06
CA LEU A 459 -11.50 3.51 -26.31
C LEU A 459 -10.70 4.81 -26.31
N ARG A 460 -9.66 4.93 -25.47
CA ARG A 460 -8.77 6.10 -25.47
C ARG A 460 -7.81 6.14 -26.65
N SER A 461 -7.49 5.00 -27.27
CA SER A 461 -6.60 4.92 -28.43
C SER A 461 -7.31 5.29 -29.73
N GLU A 462 -8.64 5.19 -29.76
CA GLU A 462 -9.52 5.52 -30.89
C GLU A 462 -9.88 7.02 -30.93
N LEU A 463 -9.62 7.76 -29.85
CA LEU A 463 -9.81 9.21 -29.70
C LEU A 463 -8.49 9.97 -29.91
#